data_AF-A0A6V7QTY8-F1
#
_entry.id   AF-A0A6V7QTY8-F1
#
_cell.length_a   1.000
_cell.length_b   1.000
_cell.length_c   1.000
_cell.angle_alpha   90.00
_cell.angle_beta   90.00
_cell.angle_gamma   90.00
#
_symmetry.space_group_name_H-M   'P 1'
#
loop_
_entity.id
_entity.type
_entity.pdbx_description
1 polymer ?
#
loop_
_entity_poly.entity_id
_entity_poly.type
_entity_poly.pdbx_seq_one_letter_code
_entity_poly.pdbx_strand_id
1 'polypeptide(L)'
;MEKWGHHLFAEKCFEDAATTFLCCSLYQNSLRAYRACGNWKGVFTVAGLLKLEKEQILQLANELCEEFQALGKTAEAAKISIEYCHDIVRAVNYYIMAREWEEALRIAYMHEREDLITAVKDGAVDCATTLISEYQEGLEKVGKYLARYLAVRQRRLLLAAKIQSEDGMSNDSEYDTVSEISSSFSEMSAYTARTAKGSGASVSTSTASKSREIRRQRKGGKIRAGSPGEEMALVEHLKGMSLTSSAQRELKSLMSALILLGKEETARQLQNAGDNFELVQRAAVKLSEDTVTSDKINENSQTLEHYVKRLRAQPRPENLSWQIRLLLPPSQV
;
A
#
# COMPACT_ATOMS: atom_id res chain seq x y z
N MET A 1 43.87 4.08 -1.21
CA MET A 1 42.66 3.25 -1.08
C MET A 1 41.90 3.54 0.21
N GLU A 2 42.55 3.67 1.38
CA GLU A 2 41.85 4.04 2.63
C GLU A 2 41.05 5.36 2.56
N LYS A 3 41.68 6.47 2.12
CA LYS A 3 40.99 7.76 1.93
C LYS A 3 39.80 7.66 0.96
N TRP A 4 39.90 6.76 -0.01
CA TRP A 4 38.83 6.47 -0.96
C TRP A 4 37.66 5.74 -0.29
N GLY A 5 37.94 4.77 0.60
CA GLY A 5 36.90 4.13 1.42
C GLY A 5 36.15 5.13 2.31
N HIS A 6 36.87 6.06 2.95
CA HIS A 6 36.23 7.13 3.74
C HIS A 6 35.39 8.09 2.88
N HIS A 7 35.87 8.43 1.69
CA HIS A 7 35.12 9.24 0.72
C HIS A 7 33.83 8.53 0.29
N LEU A 8 33.91 7.25 -0.12
CA LEU A 8 32.73 6.45 -0.50
C LEU A 8 31.73 6.30 0.64
N PHE A 9 32.22 6.15 1.88
CA PHE A 9 31.35 6.08 3.05
C PHE A 9 30.61 7.40 3.29
N ALA A 10 31.28 8.55 3.09
CA ALA A 10 30.65 9.87 3.20
C ALA A 10 29.59 10.11 2.11
N GLU A 11 29.82 9.61 0.90
CA GLU A 11 28.86 9.64 -0.23
C GLU A 11 27.72 8.61 -0.09
N LYS A 12 27.67 7.85 1.01
CA LYS A 12 26.68 6.78 1.27
C LYS A 12 26.74 5.61 0.29
N CYS A 13 27.84 5.45 -0.45
CA CYS A 13 28.17 4.24 -1.22
C CYS A 13 28.73 3.18 -0.26
N PHE A 14 27.91 2.73 0.68
CA PHE A 14 28.33 1.90 1.80
C PHE A 14 28.87 0.53 1.39
N GLU A 15 28.31 -0.09 0.35
CA GLU A 15 28.77 -1.40 -0.14
C GLU A 15 30.17 -1.31 -0.77
N ASP A 16 30.40 -0.31 -1.63
CA ASP A 16 31.71 -0.04 -2.23
C ASP A 16 32.74 0.44 -1.19
N ALA A 17 32.29 1.19 -0.18
CA ALA A 17 33.13 1.57 0.94
C ALA A 17 33.57 0.33 1.74
N ALA A 18 32.64 -0.59 2.02
CA ALA A 18 32.91 -1.81 2.78
C ALA A 18 33.95 -2.70 2.08
N THR A 19 33.81 -2.90 0.77
CA THR A 19 34.77 -3.67 -0.05
C THR A 19 36.12 -2.97 -0.13
N THR A 20 36.15 -1.64 -0.28
CA THR A 20 37.39 -0.86 -0.28
C THR A 20 38.14 -0.96 1.05
N PHE A 21 37.43 -0.89 2.18
CA PHE A 21 38.02 -1.10 3.51
C PHE A 21 38.53 -2.53 3.69
N LEU A 22 37.81 -3.53 3.16
CA LEU A 22 38.22 -4.92 3.19
C LEU A 22 39.53 -5.14 2.43
N CYS A 23 39.68 -4.55 1.23
CA CYS A 23 40.93 -4.58 0.47
C CYS A 23 42.12 -3.96 1.21
N CYS A 24 41.87 -3.02 2.13
CA CYS A 24 42.90 -2.38 2.94
C CYS A 24 43.11 -3.07 4.30
N SER A 25 42.47 -4.21 4.56
CA SER A 25 42.45 -4.89 5.87
C SER A 25 41.95 -3.99 7.03
N LEU A 26 41.18 -2.95 6.73
CA LEU A 26 40.56 -2.05 7.70
C LEU A 26 39.21 -2.63 8.15
N TYR A 27 39.27 -3.79 8.81
CA TYR A 27 38.09 -4.60 9.11
C TYR A 27 37.05 -3.89 9.97
N GLN A 28 37.44 -3.08 10.96
CA GLN A 28 36.48 -2.31 11.76
C GLN A 28 35.68 -1.30 10.93
N ASN A 29 36.32 -0.62 9.97
CA ASN A 29 35.65 0.31 9.07
C ASN A 29 34.76 -0.43 8.07
N SER A 30 35.22 -1.59 7.57
CA SER A 30 34.43 -2.46 6.71
C SER A 30 33.16 -2.96 7.42
N LEU A 31 33.27 -3.38 8.69
CA LEU A 31 32.14 -3.82 9.51
C LEU A 31 31.10 -2.71 9.67
N ARG A 32 31.55 -1.49 9.98
CA ARG A 32 30.66 -0.31 10.08
C ARG A 32 29.95 -0.01 8.76
N ALA A 33 30.64 -0.14 7.63
CA ALA A 33 30.08 0.05 6.31
C ALA A 33 29.04 -1.03 5.94
N TYR A 34 29.31 -2.30 6.25
CA TYR A 34 28.32 -3.38 6.06
C TYR A 34 27.09 -3.23 6.95
N ARG A 35 27.25 -2.78 8.20
CA ARG A 35 26.13 -2.46 9.10
C ARG A 35 25.29 -1.30 8.54
N ALA A 36 25.94 -0.26 8.00
CA ALA A 36 25.26 0.88 7.40
C ALA A 36 24.44 0.55 6.14
N CYS A 37 24.86 -0.41 5.30
CA CYS A 37 24.04 -0.88 4.17
C CYS A 37 23.02 -1.97 4.56
N GLY A 38 23.03 -2.44 5.80
CA GLY A 38 22.16 -3.53 6.26
C GLY A 38 22.51 -4.88 5.64
N ASN A 39 23.78 -5.12 5.32
CA ASN A 39 24.27 -6.42 4.85
C ASN A 39 24.83 -7.22 6.03
N TRP A 40 23.95 -7.92 6.75
CA TRP A 40 24.34 -8.71 7.93
C TRP A 40 25.34 -9.82 7.60
N LYS A 41 25.25 -10.45 6.42
CA LYS A 41 26.21 -11.48 5.97
C LYS A 41 27.62 -10.90 5.88
N GLY A 42 27.75 -9.68 5.34
CA GLY A 42 29.00 -8.93 5.31
C GLY A 42 29.52 -8.62 6.71
N VAL A 43 28.64 -8.20 7.62
CA VAL A 43 29.00 -7.93 9.02
C VAL A 43 29.60 -9.18 9.70
N PHE A 44 28.93 -10.33 9.62
CA PHE A 44 29.45 -11.56 10.24
C PHE A 44 30.67 -12.14 9.52
N THR A 45 30.81 -11.94 8.21
CA THR A 45 32.02 -12.30 7.47
C THR A 45 33.23 -11.52 8.00
N VAL A 46 33.07 -10.21 8.19
CA VAL A 46 34.14 -9.36 8.75
C VAL A 46 34.38 -9.66 10.23
N ALA A 47 33.34 -9.99 11.00
CA ALA A 47 33.50 -10.46 12.38
C ALA A 47 34.37 -11.73 12.46
N GLY A 48 34.20 -12.66 11.52
CA GLY A 48 35.06 -13.84 11.39
C GLY A 48 36.51 -13.50 11.06
N LEU A 49 36.75 -12.52 10.17
CA LEU A 49 38.11 -12.03 9.85
C LEU A 49 38.78 -11.33 11.03
N LEU A 50 38.00 -10.63 11.84
CA LEU A 50 38.44 -10.05 13.12
C LEU A 50 38.68 -11.10 14.20
N LYS A 51 38.31 -12.36 13.96
CA LYS A 51 38.38 -13.47 14.92
C LYS A 51 37.69 -13.13 16.24
N LEU A 52 36.51 -12.48 16.14
CA LEU A 52 35.71 -12.17 17.33
C LEU A 52 35.35 -13.45 18.08
N GLU A 53 35.33 -13.34 19.40
CA GLU A 53 34.95 -14.46 20.27
C GLU A 53 33.46 -14.77 20.15
N LYS A 54 33.05 -15.98 20.54
CA LYS A 54 31.65 -16.42 20.43
C LYS A 54 30.68 -15.48 21.17
N GLU A 55 31.07 -14.98 22.33
CA GLU A 55 30.27 -14.04 23.12
C GLU A 55 30.09 -12.70 22.39
N GLN A 56 31.14 -12.19 21.75
CA GLN A 56 31.08 -10.95 20.96
C GLN A 56 30.23 -11.13 19.70
N ILE A 57 30.30 -12.29 19.05
CA ILE A 57 29.45 -12.62 17.90
C ILE A 57 27.98 -12.68 18.34
N LEU A 58 27.68 -13.29 19.48
CA LEU A 58 26.33 -13.38 20.02
C LEU A 58 25.78 -11.98 20.38
N GLN A 59 26.60 -11.12 21.02
CA GLN A 59 26.23 -9.74 21.31
C GLN A 59 25.94 -8.96 20.03
N LEU A 60 26.83 -9.04 19.04
CA LEU A 60 26.64 -8.40 17.74
C LEU A 60 25.37 -8.89 17.04
N ALA A 61 25.07 -10.18 17.15
CA ALA A 61 23.85 -10.76 16.58
C ALA A 61 22.57 -10.22 17.23
N ASN A 62 22.56 -10.08 18.56
CA ASN A 62 21.41 -9.49 19.27
C ASN A 62 21.21 -8.03 18.87
N GLU A 63 22.28 -7.22 18.84
CA GLU A 63 22.20 -5.83 18.39
C GLU A 63 21.68 -5.71 16.96
N LEU A 64 22.17 -6.55 16.04
CA LEU A 64 21.69 -6.57 14.66
C LEU A 64 20.21 -7.00 14.57
N CYS A 65 19.76 -7.96 15.38
CA CYS A 65 18.34 -8.32 15.39
C CYS A 65 17.45 -7.12 15.76
N GLU A 66 17.82 -6.37 16.78
CA GLU A 66 17.09 -5.16 17.22
C GLU A 66 17.11 -4.07 16.15
N GLU A 67 18.26 -3.83 15.51
CA GLU A 67 18.38 -2.86 14.42
C GLU A 67 17.52 -3.23 13.21
N PHE A 68 17.55 -4.49 12.80
CA PHE A 68 16.78 -4.96 11.65
C PHE A 68 15.28 -4.94 11.95
N GLN A 69 14.88 -5.21 13.19
CA GLN A 69 13.50 -5.03 13.63
C GLN A 69 13.08 -3.55 13.53
N ALA A 70 13.90 -2.63 14.03
CA ALA A 70 13.63 -1.18 13.95
C ALA A 70 13.57 -0.65 12.51
N LEU A 71 14.32 -1.26 11.58
CA LEU A 71 14.31 -0.95 10.15
C LEU A 71 13.17 -1.62 9.36
N GLY A 72 12.32 -2.43 10.02
CA GLY A 72 11.24 -3.18 9.37
C GLY A 72 11.71 -4.40 8.56
N LYS A 73 12.97 -4.81 8.70
CA LYS A 73 13.56 -6.01 8.05
C LYS A 73 13.52 -7.22 8.99
N THR A 74 12.36 -7.49 9.58
CA THR A 74 12.17 -8.53 10.60
C THR A 74 12.48 -9.95 10.11
N ALA A 75 12.24 -10.26 8.82
CA ALA A 75 12.60 -11.56 8.24
C ALA A 75 14.11 -11.84 8.25
N GLU A 76 14.95 -10.81 8.10
CA GLU A 76 16.40 -10.97 8.18
C GLU A 76 16.87 -11.14 9.64
N ALA A 77 16.22 -10.44 10.59
CA ALA A 77 16.45 -10.65 12.03
C ALA A 77 16.12 -12.09 12.47
N ALA A 78 15.10 -12.71 11.88
CA ALA A 78 14.77 -14.11 12.09
C ALA A 78 15.92 -15.05 11.68
N LYS A 79 16.50 -14.85 10.49
CA LYS A 79 17.65 -15.63 10.00
C LYS A 79 18.85 -15.49 10.93
N ILE A 80 19.19 -14.27 11.34
CA ILE A 80 20.28 -14.01 12.29
C ILE A 80 20.03 -14.74 13.63
N SER A 81 18.79 -14.71 14.12
CA SER A 81 18.42 -15.40 15.36
C SER A 81 18.60 -16.92 15.28
N ILE A 82 18.32 -17.54 14.12
CA ILE A 82 18.54 -18.97 13.90
C ILE A 82 20.04 -19.28 13.81
N GLU A 83 20.74 -18.56 12.93
CA GLU A 83 22.11 -18.88 12.54
C GLU A 83 23.13 -18.58 13.63
N TYR A 84 22.97 -17.47 14.36
CA TYR A 84 23.98 -16.98 15.32
C TYR A 84 23.54 -17.02 16.77
N CYS A 85 22.25 -16.81 17.05
CA CYS A 85 21.74 -16.82 18.42
C CYS A 85 21.19 -18.18 18.84
N HIS A 86 20.92 -19.08 17.89
CA HIS A 86 20.27 -20.37 18.11
C HIS A 86 18.94 -20.27 18.88
N ASP A 87 18.26 -19.13 18.77
CA ASP A 87 16.99 -18.87 19.43
C ASP A 87 15.83 -19.03 18.42
N ILE A 88 15.30 -20.24 18.37
CA ILE A 88 14.23 -20.62 17.45
C ILE A 88 12.91 -19.93 17.83
N VAL A 89 12.66 -19.71 19.12
CA VAL A 89 11.43 -19.06 19.59
C VAL A 89 11.38 -17.63 19.08
N ARG A 90 12.48 -16.90 19.27
CA ARG A 90 12.60 -15.53 18.80
C ARG A 90 12.56 -15.45 17.28
N ALA A 91 13.19 -16.40 16.58
CA ALA A 91 13.15 -16.45 15.13
C ALA A 91 11.73 -16.66 14.56
N VAL A 92 10.96 -17.62 15.11
CA VAL A 92 9.57 -17.85 14.68
C VAL A 92 8.71 -16.62 14.93
N ASN A 93 8.87 -15.97 16.09
CA ASN A 93 8.17 -14.70 16.37
C ASN A 93 8.52 -13.61 15.35
N TYR A 94 9.79 -13.48 14.96
CA TYR A 94 10.18 -12.55 13.91
C TYR A 94 9.57 -12.88 12.55
N TYR A 95 9.48 -14.16 12.16
CA TYR A 95 8.80 -14.53 10.92
C TYR A 95 7.29 -14.27 10.95
N ILE A 96 6.62 -14.51 12.09
CA ILE A 96 5.20 -14.14 12.28
C ILE A 96 5.04 -12.62 12.11
N MET A 97 5.89 -11.82 12.76
CA MET A 97 5.87 -10.36 12.61
C MET A 97 6.15 -9.89 11.19
N ALA A 98 7.03 -10.61 10.46
CA ALA A 98 7.34 -10.36 9.06
C ALA A 98 6.25 -10.85 8.09
N ARG A 99 5.22 -11.56 8.58
CA ARG A 99 4.20 -12.24 7.76
C ARG A 99 4.78 -13.28 6.80
N GLU A 100 5.91 -13.88 7.15
CA GLU A 100 6.57 -14.96 6.40
C GLU A 100 6.07 -16.32 6.90
N TRP A 101 4.79 -16.62 6.61
CA TRP A 101 4.06 -17.74 7.21
C TRP A 101 4.64 -19.12 6.85
N GLU A 102 5.04 -19.30 5.59
CA GLU A 102 5.62 -20.56 5.11
C GLU A 102 6.93 -20.87 5.82
N GLU A 103 7.79 -19.87 6.00
CA GLU A 103 9.08 -20.05 6.67
C GLU A 103 8.92 -20.23 8.18
N ALA A 104 7.97 -19.50 8.80
CA ALA A 104 7.63 -19.70 10.21
C ALA A 104 7.18 -21.15 10.48
N LEU A 105 6.30 -21.70 9.63
CA LEU A 105 5.84 -23.09 9.76
C LEU A 105 6.95 -24.08 9.46
N ARG A 106 7.73 -23.87 8.40
CA ARG A 106 8.86 -24.75 8.05
C ARG A 106 9.82 -24.89 9.22
N ILE A 107 10.19 -23.78 9.86
CA ILE A 107 11.08 -23.77 11.03
C ILE A 107 10.41 -24.44 12.24
N ALA A 108 9.15 -24.13 12.54
CA ALA A 108 8.43 -24.73 13.67
C ALA A 108 8.33 -26.27 13.55
N TYR A 109 8.00 -26.78 12.36
CA TYR A 109 7.98 -28.22 12.09
C TYR A 109 9.36 -28.85 12.06
N MET A 110 10.37 -28.17 11.49
CA MET A 110 11.76 -28.68 11.45
C MET A 110 12.32 -28.92 12.86
N HIS A 111 11.91 -28.14 13.85
CA HIS A 111 12.31 -28.29 15.25
C HIS A 111 11.33 -29.10 16.10
N GLU A 112 10.27 -29.68 15.50
CA GLU A 112 9.29 -30.54 16.18
C GLU A 112 8.64 -29.87 17.42
N ARG A 113 8.42 -28.55 17.36
CA ARG A 113 7.91 -27.72 18.46
C ARG A 113 6.43 -27.38 18.26
N GLU A 114 5.54 -28.11 18.93
CA GLU A 114 4.09 -27.89 18.84
C GLU A 114 3.61 -26.52 19.36
N ASP A 115 4.29 -25.99 20.38
CA ASP A 115 4.00 -24.67 20.94
C ASP A 115 4.30 -23.54 19.93
N LEU A 116 5.35 -23.68 19.12
CA LEU A 116 5.65 -22.74 18.04
C LEU A 116 4.64 -22.84 16.90
N ILE A 117 4.21 -24.05 16.55
CA ILE A 117 3.14 -24.25 15.55
C ILE A 117 1.85 -23.56 16.02
N THR A 118 1.54 -23.67 17.32
CA THR A 118 0.39 -22.99 17.93
C THR A 118 0.53 -21.47 17.87
N ALA A 119 1.71 -20.93 18.18
CA ALA A 119 1.98 -19.49 18.07
C ALA A 119 1.81 -18.97 16.63
N VAL A 120 2.31 -19.71 15.63
CA VAL A 120 2.13 -19.34 14.21
C VAL A 120 0.66 -19.38 13.81
N LYS A 121 -0.08 -20.38 14.30
CA LYS A 121 -1.51 -20.52 14.04
C LYS A 121 -2.32 -19.37 14.62
N ASP A 122 -2.07 -18.98 15.86
CA ASP A 122 -2.76 -17.87 16.49
C ASP A 122 -2.43 -16.56 15.76
N GLY A 123 -1.15 -16.31 15.46
CA GLY A 123 -0.72 -15.15 14.67
C GLY A 123 -1.32 -15.10 13.26
N ALA A 124 -1.46 -16.24 12.58
CA ALA A 124 -2.08 -16.32 11.26
C ALA A 124 -3.58 -16.03 11.31
N VAL A 125 -4.29 -16.57 12.31
CA VAL A 125 -5.73 -16.30 12.50
C VAL A 125 -5.96 -14.82 12.84
N ASP A 126 -5.16 -14.24 13.73
CA ASP A 126 -5.25 -12.83 14.10
C ASP A 126 -4.93 -11.89 12.91
N CYS A 127 -3.95 -12.26 12.09
CA CYS A 127 -3.66 -11.52 10.87
C CYS A 127 -4.84 -11.60 9.88
N ALA A 128 -5.44 -12.78 9.72
CA ALA A 128 -6.57 -12.98 8.84
C ALA A 128 -7.81 -12.18 9.27
N THR A 129 -8.14 -12.19 10.57
CA THR A 129 -9.27 -11.41 11.11
C THR A 129 -9.06 -9.91 10.91
N THR A 130 -7.83 -9.44 11.15
CA THR A 130 -7.45 -8.04 10.90
C THR A 130 -7.62 -7.67 9.43
N LEU A 131 -7.10 -8.48 8.50
CA LEU A 131 -7.23 -8.23 7.06
C LEU A 131 -8.69 -8.25 6.59
N ILE A 132 -9.52 -9.16 7.12
CA ILE A 132 -10.97 -9.18 6.82
C ILE A 132 -11.62 -7.85 7.22
N SER A 133 -11.31 -7.33 8.41
CA SER A 133 -11.81 -6.02 8.87
C SER A 133 -11.30 -4.88 7.98
N GLU A 134 -10.02 -4.88 7.62
CA GLU A 134 -9.42 -3.87 6.73
C GLU A 134 -10.07 -3.87 5.35
N TYR A 135 -10.41 -5.03 4.78
CA TYR A 135 -11.13 -5.12 3.51
C TYR A 135 -12.56 -4.61 3.62
N GLN A 136 -13.25 -4.86 4.73
CA GLN A 136 -14.59 -4.31 4.98
C GLN A 136 -14.57 -2.78 5.09
N GLU A 137 -13.63 -2.21 5.86
CA GLU A 137 -13.43 -0.77 5.90
C GLU A 137 -13.01 -0.19 4.52
N GLY A 138 -12.21 -0.96 3.78
CA GLY A 138 -11.81 -0.63 2.42
C GLY A 138 -13.02 -0.48 1.49
N LEU A 139 -14.00 -1.39 1.59
CA LEU A 139 -15.25 -1.32 0.84
C LEU A 139 -16.03 -0.04 1.16
N GLU A 140 -16.14 0.33 2.43
CA GLU A 140 -16.79 1.58 2.83
C GLU A 140 -16.07 2.81 2.26
N LYS A 141 -14.73 2.81 2.30
CA LYS A 141 -13.90 3.88 1.75
C LYS A 141 -14.12 4.00 0.24
N VAL A 142 -14.11 2.89 -0.50
CA VAL A 142 -14.41 2.87 -1.95
C VAL A 142 -15.79 3.47 -2.21
N GLY A 143 -16.81 3.06 -1.45
CA GLY A 143 -18.16 3.59 -1.56
C GLY A 143 -18.21 5.11 -1.33
N LYS A 144 -17.56 5.61 -0.28
CA LYS A 144 -17.50 7.05 0.05
C LYS A 144 -16.82 7.87 -1.05
N TYR A 145 -15.67 7.42 -1.56
CA TYR A 145 -14.96 8.11 -2.64
C TYR A 145 -15.73 8.08 -3.96
N LEU A 146 -16.36 6.95 -4.28
CA LEU A 146 -17.19 6.84 -5.47
C LEU A 146 -18.43 7.74 -5.39
N ALA A 147 -19.12 7.77 -4.25
CA ALA A 147 -20.26 8.66 -4.03
C ALA A 147 -19.85 10.13 -4.19
N ARG A 148 -18.69 10.52 -3.64
CA ARG A 148 -18.14 11.87 -3.81
C ARG A 148 -17.84 12.17 -5.27
N TYR A 149 -17.24 11.23 -5.99
CA TYR A 149 -16.96 11.36 -7.43
C TYR A 149 -18.26 11.60 -8.22
N LEU A 150 -19.29 10.79 -8.00
CA LEU A 150 -20.58 10.93 -8.67
C LEU A 150 -21.24 12.28 -8.38
N ALA A 151 -21.19 12.76 -7.13
CA ALA A 151 -21.72 14.06 -6.75
C ALA A 151 -20.99 15.23 -7.41
N VAL A 152 -19.64 15.19 -7.46
CA VAL A 152 -18.83 16.21 -8.14
C VAL A 152 -19.13 16.23 -9.64
N ARG A 153 -19.22 15.06 -10.27
CA ARG A 153 -19.58 14.91 -11.68
C ARG A 153 -20.98 15.45 -11.97
N GLN A 154 -21.98 15.08 -11.18
CA GLN A 154 -23.36 15.57 -11.34
C GLN A 154 -23.41 17.10 -11.24
N ARG A 155 -22.70 17.68 -10.26
CA ARG A 155 -22.60 19.14 -10.12
C ARG A 155 -21.95 19.80 -11.34
N ARG A 156 -20.86 19.23 -11.88
CA ARG A 156 -20.20 19.75 -13.11
C ARG A 156 -21.17 19.76 -14.29
N LEU A 157 -21.90 18.66 -14.50
CA LEU A 157 -22.83 18.52 -15.62
C LEU A 157 -24.03 19.46 -15.50
N LEU A 158 -24.61 19.62 -14.30
CA LEU A 158 -25.70 20.58 -14.06
C LEU A 158 -25.25 22.03 -14.29
N LEU A 159 -24.05 22.40 -13.82
CA LEU A 159 -23.49 23.74 -14.08
C LEU A 159 -23.25 23.97 -15.58
N ALA A 160 -22.72 22.99 -16.30
CA ALA A 160 -22.51 23.09 -17.74
C ALA A 160 -23.84 23.25 -18.51
N ALA A 161 -24.87 22.49 -18.14
CA ALA A 161 -26.20 22.59 -18.75
C ALA A 161 -26.85 23.96 -18.48
N LYS A 162 -26.72 24.50 -17.26
CA LYS A 162 -27.24 25.83 -16.91
C LYS A 162 -26.57 26.95 -17.73
N ILE A 163 -25.24 26.91 -17.84
CA ILE A 163 -24.49 27.87 -18.66
C ILE A 163 -24.96 27.81 -20.12
N GLN A 164 -25.14 26.61 -20.69
CA GLN A 164 -25.64 26.46 -22.06
C GLN A 164 -27.07 27.00 -22.26
N SER A 165 -27.94 26.89 -21.25
CA SER A 165 -29.30 27.45 -21.32
C SER A 165 -29.33 28.98 -21.21
N GLU A 166 -28.41 29.57 -20.43
CA GLU A 166 -28.29 31.02 -20.26
C GLU A 166 -27.64 31.68 -21.49
N ASP A 167 -26.65 31.02 -22.11
CA ASP A 167 -26.01 31.48 -23.36
C ASP A 167 -26.98 31.43 -24.57
N GLY A 168 -28.06 30.65 -24.48
CA GLY A 168 -29.18 30.63 -25.43
C GLY A 168 -30.27 31.66 -25.15
N MET A 169 -30.27 32.30 -23.97
CA MET A 169 -31.23 33.30 -23.53
C MET A 169 -30.57 34.67 -23.38
N SER A 170 -29.88 35.12 -24.43
CA SER A 170 -29.56 36.53 -24.59
C SER A 170 -30.86 37.33 -24.86
N ASN A 171 -31.60 37.62 -23.78
CA ASN A 171 -32.13 38.95 -23.52
C ASN A 171 -32.66 39.04 -22.08
N ASP A 172 -31.92 39.84 -21.33
CA ASP A 172 -32.37 40.70 -20.24
C ASP A 172 -32.65 40.10 -18.85
N SER A 173 -32.26 40.90 -17.86
CA SER A 173 -32.53 40.84 -16.42
C SER A 173 -31.64 39.99 -15.50
N GLU A 174 -30.80 40.75 -14.79
CA GLU A 174 -30.51 40.66 -13.34
C GLU A 174 -29.55 39.58 -12.79
N TYR A 175 -28.28 40.01 -12.72
CA TYR A 175 -27.25 39.58 -11.78
C TYR A 175 -27.68 39.85 -10.32
N ASP A 176 -28.25 38.87 -9.57
CA ASP A 176 -28.06 38.83 -8.09
C ASP A 176 -28.45 37.53 -7.34
N THR A 177 -28.25 36.32 -7.88
CA THR A 177 -28.67 35.08 -7.15
C THR A 177 -27.64 33.95 -7.11
N VAL A 178 -26.34 34.27 -7.03
CA VAL A 178 -25.27 33.25 -6.96
C VAL A 178 -24.80 32.92 -5.53
N SER A 179 -25.25 33.64 -4.50
CA SER A 179 -24.68 33.50 -3.13
C SER A 179 -25.38 32.50 -2.19
N GLU A 180 -26.58 32.00 -2.49
CA GLU A 180 -27.39 31.34 -1.43
C GLU A 180 -27.25 29.82 -1.30
N ILE A 181 -26.67 29.11 -2.27
CA ILE A 181 -26.57 27.63 -2.22
C ILE A 181 -25.25 27.15 -1.57
N SER A 182 -24.39 28.08 -1.13
CA SER A 182 -23.09 27.74 -0.54
C SER A 182 -23.15 27.26 0.93
N SER A 183 -24.29 27.39 1.61
CA SER A 183 -24.33 27.29 3.08
C SER A 183 -24.77 25.95 3.66
N SER A 184 -25.37 25.04 2.89
CA SER A 184 -26.05 23.85 3.44
C SER A 184 -25.29 22.52 3.33
N PHE A 185 -24.06 22.50 2.85
CA PHE A 185 -23.25 21.26 2.75
C PHE A 185 -21.83 21.34 3.31
N SER A 186 -21.52 22.41 4.05
CA SER A 186 -20.18 22.67 4.58
C SER A 186 -19.81 21.84 5.83
N GLU A 187 -20.64 20.86 6.22
CA GLU A 187 -20.47 20.07 7.45
C GLU A 187 -19.54 18.84 7.30
N MET A 188 -18.93 18.63 6.12
CA MET A 188 -18.00 17.52 5.89
C MET A 188 -16.56 18.01 5.73
N SER A 189 -16.04 18.74 6.71
CA SER A 189 -14.63 19.15 6.79
C SER A 189 -13.91 18.41 7.91
N ALA A 190 -13.47 17.18 7.64
CA ALA A 190 -12.70 16.36 8.59
C ALA A 190 -11.37 15.83 8.02
N TYR A 191 -10.92 16.27 6.85
CA TYR A 191 -9.70 15.76 6.21
C TYR A 191 -8.67 16.87 5.93
N THR A 192 -8.18 17.50 6.99
CA THR A 192 -6.90 18.19 6.95
C THR A 192 -6.13 17.98 8.25
N ALA A 193 -5.21 17.02 8.26
CA ALA A 193 -4.12 17.01 9.22
C ALA A 193 -3.30 18.30 9.02
N ARG A 194 -3.22 19.11 10.09
CA ARG A 194 -2.45 20.34 10.18
C ARG A 194 -0.97 20.10 9.88
N THR A 195 -0.39 20.95 9.05
CA THR A 195 0.97 21.47 9.23
C THR A 195 1.01 22.88 8.65
N ALA A 196 1.42 23.82 9.49
CA ALA A 196 1.38 25.25 9.21
C ALA A 196 2.65 25.74 8.50
N LYS A 197 2.49 26.92 7.87
CA LYS A 197 3.44 28.06 7.76
C LYS A 197 3.93 28.38 6.34
N GLY A 198 3.69 29.64 5.93
CA GLY A 198 4.45 30.32 4.87
C GLY A 198 3.60 31.14 3.89
N SER A 199 3.40 32.42 4.20
CA SER A 199 2.78 33.45 3.36
C SER A 199 3.54 33.73 2.05
N GLY A 200 2.84 34.25 1.04
CA GLY A 200 3.47 34.85 -0.13
C GLY A 200 2.48 35.14 -1.26
N ALA A 201 1.80 36.27 -1.19
CA ALA A 201 1.02 36.81 -2.30
C ALA A 201 1.96 37.35 -3.40
N SER A 202 1.64 37.11 -4.66
CA SER A 202 1.91 38.06 -5.75
C SER A 202 1.01 37.78 -6.95
N VAL A 203 0.42 38.87 -7.44
CA VAL A 203 -0.47 38.97 -8.61
C VAL A 203 0.39 39.28 -9.83
N SER A 204 0.16 38.61 -10.96
CA SER A 204 0.36 39.16 -12.31
C SER A 204 -0.14 38.21 -13.39
N THR A 205 -0.47 38.82 -14.53
CA THR A 205 -1.56 38.56 -15.46
C THR A 205 -1.18 37.78 -16.73
N SER A 206 -2.20 37.08 -17.25
CA SER A 206 -2.54 36.84 -18.67
C SER A 206 -1.71 35.88 -19.56
N THR A 207 -2.49 35.09 -20.33
CA THR A 207 -2.20 34.33 -21.58
C THR A 207 -1.62 32.90 -21.56
N ALA A 208 -1.34 32.28 -20.42
CA ALA A 208 -0.81 30.89 -20.36
C ALA A 208 -1.81 29.81 -19.89
N SER A 209 -3.13 30.01 -20.07
CA SER A 209 -4.15 29.19 -19.40
C SER A 209 -4.32 27.77 -19.97
N LYS A 210 -4.34 27.57 -21.29
CA LYS A 210 -4.68 26.26 -21.87
C LYS A 210 -3.59 25.18 -21.71
N SER A 211 -2.31 25.55 -21.75
CA SER A 211 -1.20 24.57 -21.67
C SER A 211 -0.83 24.18 -20.23
N ARG A 212 -1.07 25.06 -19.24
CA ARG A 212 -0.89 24.75 -17.81
C ARG A 212 -2.02 23.91 -17.23
N GLU A 213 -3.24 24.04 -17.75
CA GLU A 213 -4.39 23.26 -17.32
C GLU A 213 -4.26 21.79 -17.75
N ILE A 214 -3.88 21.55 -19.01
CA ILE A 214 -3.58 20.19 -19.54
C ILE A 214 -2.38 19.56 -18.81
N ARG A 215 -1.38 20.36 -18.40
CA ARG A 215 -0.21 19.86 -17.63
C ARG A 215 -0.51 19.64 -16.14
N ARG A 216 -1.47 20.36 -15.55
CA ARG A 216 -1.95 20.16 -14.17
C ARG A 216 -2.91 18.99 -14.04
N GLN A 217 -3.69 18.67 -15.08
CA GLN A 217 -4.50 17.46 -15.11
C GLN A 217 -3.68 16.16 -15.08
N ARG A 218 -2.39 16.21 -15.46
CA ARG A 218 -1.49 15.05 -15.47
C ARG A 218 -0.72 14.82 -14.16
N LYS A 219 -0.77 15.74 -13.21
CA LYS A 219 -0.22 15.50 -11.87
C LYS A 219 -1.38 15.20 -10.94
N GLY A 220 -1.61 13.90 -10.68
CA GLY A 220 -2.54 13.42 -9.67
C GLY A 220 -2.36 14.21 -8.38
N GLY A 221 -3.28 15.15 -8.15
CA GLY A 221 -3.24 16.06 -7.02
C GLY A 221 -3.81 15.39 -5.79
N LYS A 222 -3.37 15.84 -4.61
CA LYS A 222 -4.07 15.57 -3.35
C LYS A 222 -5.54 15.97 -3.54
N ILE A 223 -6.48 15.11 -3.14
CA ILE A 223 -7.92 15.42 -3.20
C ILE A 223 -8.15 16.71 -2.41
N ARG A 224 -8.64 17.74 -3.11
CA ARG A 224 -9.03 19.02 -2.53
C ARG A 224 -10.48 19.26 -2.90
N ALA A 225 -11.35 19.19 -1.90
CA ALA A 225 -12.77 19.43 -2.07
C ALA A 225 -13.01 20.81 -2.72
N GLY A 226 -13.83 20.86 -3.76
CA GLY A 226 -14.16 22.06 -4.53
C GLY A 226 -13.11 22.49 -5.54
N SER A 227 -12.01 21.74 -5.72
CA SER A 227 -10.99 22.10 -6.72
C SER A 227 -11.38 21.63 -8.13
N PRO A 228 -10.96 22.34 -9.21
CA PRO A 228 -11.27 21.93 -10.58
C PRO A 228 -10.75 20.54 -10.98
N GLY A 229 -9.74 20.02 -10.26
CA GLY A 229 -9.15 18.71 -10.49
C GLY A 229 -9.66 17.62 -9.53
N GLU A 230 -10.68 17.90 -8.71
CA GLU A 230 -11.19 16.96 -7.71
C GLU A 230 -11.68 15.65 -8.35
N GLU A 231 -12.44 15.74 -9.45
CA GLU A 231 -12.99 14.57 -10.17
C GLU A 231 -11.89 13.60 -10.59
N MET A 232 -10.81 14.11 -11.21
CA MET A 232 -9.66 13.29 -11.63
C MET A 232 -8.83 12.78 -10.44
N ALA A 233 -8.69 13.57 -9.37
CA ALA A 233 -8.00 13.14 -8.16
C ALA A 233 -8.73 11.99 -7.45
N LEU A 234 -10.06 11.97 -7.49
CA LEU A 234 -10.88 10.88 -6.94
C LEU A 234 -10.72 9.59 -7.76
N VAL A 235 -10.70 9.69 -9.09
CA VAL A 235 -10.43 8.54 -9.99
C VAL A 235 -9.06 7.94 -9.68
N GLU A 236 -8.02 8.78 -9.60
CA GLU A 236 -6.67 8.32 -9.31
C GLU A 236 -6.56 7.70 -7.91
N HIS A 237 -7.27 8.27 -6.92
CA HIS A 237 -7.32 7.69 -5.59
C HIS A 237 -8.00 6.33 -5.57
N LEU A 238 -9.14 6.16 -6.26
CA LEU A 238 -9.81 4.87 -6.39
C LEU A 238 -8.91 3.82 -7.04
N LYS A 239 -8.08 4.21 -8.04
CA LYS A 239 -7.06 3.33 -8.62
C LYS A 239 -6.00 2.91 -7.62
N GLY A 240 -5.49 3.87 -6.84
CA GLY A 240 -4.48 3.62 -5.81
C GLY A 240 -4.94 2.72 -4.66
N MET A 241 -6.25 2.48 -4.51
CA MET A 241 -6.81 1.56 -3.51
C MET A 241 -6.73 0.07 -3.92
N SER A 242 -6.24 -0.27 -5.12
CA SER A 242 -6.09 -1.66 -5.54
C SER A 242 -5.09 -2.44 -4.67
N LEU A 243 -5.29 -3.75 -4.50
CA LEU A 243 -4.29 -4.63 -3.89
C LEU A 243 -2.96 -4.56 -4.66
N THR A 244 -1.86 -4.37 -3.94
CA THR A 244 -0.51 -4.44 -4.52
C THR A 244 -0.10 -5.88 -4.77
N SER A 245 0.86 -6.10 -5.67
CA SER A 245 1.42 -7.43 -5.94
C SER A 245 2.12 -8.04 -4.72
N SER A 246 2.66 -7.24 -3.79
CA SER A 246 3.17 -7.74 -2.51
C SER A 246 2.05 -8.23 -1.61
N ALA A 247 0.99 -7.44 -1.43
CA ALA A 247 -0.16 -7.82 -0.62
C ALA A 247 -0.85 -9.09 -1.15
N GLN A 248 -0.94 -9.25 -2.48
CA GLN A 248 -1.46 -10.46 -3.10
C GLN A 248 -0.61 -11.70 -2.80
N ARG A 249 0.72 -11.58 -2.80
CA ARG A 249 1.63 -12.68 -2.43
C ARG A 249 1.53 -13.05 -0.96
N GLU A 250 1.52 -12.04 -0.08
CA GLU A 250 1.33 -12.23 1.37
C GLU A 250 -0.01 -12.91 1.67
N LEU A 251 -1.09 -12.46 1.02
CA LEU A 251 -2.43 -13.03 1.17
C LEU A 251 -2.46 -14.51 0.76
N LYS A 252 -1.83 -14.86 -0.36
CA LYS A 252 -1.72 -16.25 -0.81
C LYS A 252 -0.92 -17.12 0.16
N SER A 253 0.20 -16.61 0.68
CA SER A 253 1.04 -17.32 1.64
C SER A 253 0.27 -17.56 2.95
N LEU A 254 -0.43 -16.54 3.46
CA LEU A 254 -1.28 -16.64 4.65
C LEU A 254 -2.40 -17.66 4.47
N MET A 255 -3.12 -17.64 3.35
CA MET A 255 -4.19 -18.62 3.10
C MET A 255 -3.64 -20.05 2.99
N SER A 256 -2.47 -20.23 2.36
CA SER A 256 -1.81 -21.54 2.29
C SER A 256 -1.44 -22.06 3.69
N ALA A 257 -0.90 -21.19 4.54
CA ALA A 257 -0.59 -21.50 5.94
C ALA A 257 -1.85 -21.85 6.76
N LEU A 258 -2.93 -21.07 6.62
CA LEU A 258 -4.20 -21.36 7.29
C LEU A 258 -4.78 -22.72 6.88
N ILE A 259 -4.73 -23.08 5.59
CA ILE A 259 -5.16 -24.39 5.11
C ILE A 259 -4.31 -25.50 5.73
N LEU A 260 -2.98 -25.35 5.72
CA LEU A 260 -2.05 -26.32 6.32
C LEU A 260 -2.34 -26.53 7.82
N LEU A 261 -2.77 -25.49 8.52
CA LEU A 261 -3.12 -25.50 9.93
C LEU A 261 -4.57 -25.93 10.23
N GLY A 262 -5.32 -26.38 9.22
CA GLY A 262 -6.72 -26.81 9.35
C GLY A 262 -7.72 -25.68 9.60
N LYS A 263 -7.35 -24.43 9.28
CA LYS A 263 -8.18 -23.22 9.40
C LYS A 263 -8.80 -22.82 8.06
N GLU A 264 -9.37 -23.80 7.37
CA GLU A 264 -9.96 -23.62 6.04
C GLU A 264 -11.09 -22.59 6.02
N GLU A 265 -11.95 -22.60 7.04
CA GLU A 265 -13.08 -21.66 7.12
C GLU A 265 -12.60 -20.20 7.20
N THR A 266 -11.59 -19.92 8.02
CA THR A 266 -10.95 -18.61 8.12
C THR A 266 -10.28 -18.23 6.80
N ALA A 267 -9.58 -19.16 6.16
CA ALA A 267 -8.96 -18.92 4.84
C ALA A 267 -10.02 -18.59 3.77
N ARG A 268 -11.17 -19.27 3.80
CA ARG A 268 -12.29 -19.02 2.89
C ARG A 268 -12.94 -17.65 3.13
N GLN A 269 -13.16 -17.28 4.39
CA GLN A 269 -13.68 -15.96 4.75
C GLN A 269 -12.73 -14.85 4.27
N LEU A 270 -11.42 -15.03 4.48
CA LEU A 270 -10.39 -14.11 4.04
C LEU A 270 -10.36 -13.97 2.50
N GLN A 271 -10.41 -15.10 1.77
CA GLN A 271 -10.47 -15.07 0.30
C GLN A 271 -11.70 -14.32 -0.21
N ASN A 272 -12.88 -14.59 0.38
CA ASN A 272 -14.12 -13.95 -0.03
C ASN A 272 -14.11 -12.44 0.27
N ALA A 273 -13.55 -12.03 1.41
CA ALA A 273 -13.41 -10.61 1.76
C ALA A 273 -12.48 -9.89 0.78
N GLY A 274 -11.32 -10.46 0.48
CA GLY A 274 -10.36 -9.90 -0.49
C GLY A 274 -10.92 -9.86 -1.92
N ASP A 275 -11.59 -10.92 -2.38
CA ASP A 275 -12.21 -10.99 -3.71
C ASP A 275 -13.32 -9.93 -3.86
N ASN A 276 -14.18 -9.81 -2.84
CA ASN A 276 -15.24 -8.81 -2.84
C ASN A 276 -14.67 -7.38 -2.87
N PHE A 277 -13.63 -7.10 -2.07
CA PHE A 277 -12.94 -5.81 -2.09
C PHE A 277 -12.36 -5.50 -3.47
N GLU A 278 -11.59 -6.44 -4.06
CA GLU A 278 -10.97 -6.24 -5.37
C GLU A 278 -12.03 -6.06 -6.48
N LEU A 279 -13.12 -6.82 -6.43
CA LEU A 279 -14.24 -6.72 -7.38
C LEU A 279 -14.93 -5.34 -7.30
N VAL A 280 -15.27 -4.89 -6.09
CA VAL A 280 -15.95 -3.60 -5.87
C VAL A 280 -15.03 -2.43 -6.23
N GLN A 281 -13.75 -2.49 -5.85
CA GLN A 281 -12.77 -1.48 -6.22
C GLN A 281 -12.62 -1.39 -7.75
N ARG A 282 -12.49 -2.52 -8.44
CA ARG A 282 -12.40 -2.56 -9.91
C ARG A 282 -13.67 -2.06 -10.59
N ALA A 283 -14.84 -2.38 -10.02
CA ALA A 283 -16.13 -1.87 -10.50
C ALA A 283 -16.21 -0.34 -10.37
N ALA A 284 -15.80 0.21 -9.22
CA ALA A 284 -15.77 1.64 -8.96
C ALA A 284 -14.80 2.37 -9.91
N VAL A 285 -13.60 1.83 -10.13
CA VAL A 285 -12.64 2.39 -11.09
C VAL A 285 -13.23 2.39 -12.50
N LYS A 286 -13.72 1.24 -13.00
CA LYS A 286 -14.33 1.17 -14.34
C LYS A 286 -15.50 2.12 -14.49
N LEU A 287 -16.37 2.21 -13.48
CA LEU A 287 -17.48 3.16 -13.49
C LEU A 287 -16.99 4.60 -13.61
N SER A 288 -15.97 4.98 -12.82
CA SER A 288 -15.40 6.32 -12.89
C SER A 288 -14.74 6.59 -14.25
N GLU A 289 -13.96 5.66 -14.80
CA GLU A 289 -13.31 5.80 -16.11
C GLU A 289 -14.32 5.93 -17.27
N ASP A 290 -15.35 5.07 -17.29
CA ASP A 290 -16.40 5.07 -18.32
C ASP A 290 -17.23 6.39 -18.26
N THR A 291 -17.27 7.05 -17.10
CA THR A 291 -18.07 8.26 -16.89
C THR A 291 -17.29 9.57 -16.98
N VAL A 292 -15.96 9.56 -16.84
CA VAL A 292 -15.09 10.75 -17.01
C VAL A 292 -15.18 11.31 -18.43
N THR A 293 -15.35 10.45 -19.44
CA THR A 293 -15.36 10.84 -20.86
C THR A 293 -16.75 11.12 -21.43
N SER A 294 -17.81 10.89 -20.65
CA SER A 294 -19.20 11.01 -21.09
C SER A 294 -19.94 12.09 -20.31
N ASP A 295 -20.50 13.07 -21.01
CA ASP A 295 -21.36 14.10 -20.41
C ASP A 295 -22.82 13.65 -20.25
N LYS A 296 -23.14 12.39 -20.57
CA LYS A 296 -24.47 11.81 -20.37
C LYS A 296 -24.57 11.15 -19.00
N ILE A 297 -25.60 11.51 -18.23
CA ILE A 297 -26.01 10.82 -17.01
C ILE A 297 -27.02 9.74 -17.42
N ASN A 298 -26.73 8.48 -17.11
CA ASN A 298 -27.69 7.39 -17.24
C ASN A 298 -27.81 6.67 -15.90
N GLU A 299 -28.81 7.07 -15.13
CA GLU A 299 -29.06 6.65 -13.74
C GLU A 299 -29.22 5.13 -13.61
N ASN A 300 -29.69 4.43 -14.65
CA ASN A 300 -29.91 2.98 -14.61
C ASN A 300 -28.66 2.15 -14.95
N SER A 301 -27.69 2.73 -15.67
CA SER A 301 -26.50 2.01 -16.16
C SER A 301 -25.21 2.38 -15.41
N GLN A 302 -25.18 3.57 -14.80
CA GLN A 302 -24.01 4.13 -14.10
C GLN A 302 -24.07 3.88 -12.58
N THR A 303 -24.55 2.70 -12.17
CA THR A 303 -24.58 2.28 -10.77
C THR A 303 -23.46 1.29 -10.47
N LEU A 304 -22.91 1.37 -9.25
CA LEU A 304 -21.87 0.44 -8.79
C LEU A 304 -22.34 -1.02 -8.91
N GLU A 305 -23.58 -1.30 -8.53
CA GLU A 305 -24.17 -2.64 -8.59
C GLU A 305 -24.19 -3.22 -10.01
N HIS A 306 -24.52 -2.39 -11.01
CA HIS A 306 -24.51 -2.81 -12.40
C HIS A 306 -23.09 -3.17 -12.85
N TYR A 307 -22.09 -2.38 -12.49
CA TYR A 307 -20.69 -2.66 -12.83
C TYR A 307 -20.16 -3.90 -12.11
N VAL A 308 -20.54 -4.12 -10.85
CA VAL A 308 -20.21 -5.34 -10.09
C VAL A 308 -20.83 -6.58 -10.77
N LYS A 309 -22.12 -6.52 -11.14
CA LYS A 309 -22.79 -7.61 -11.87
C LYS A 309 -22.13 -7.90 -13.21
N ARG A 310 -21.80 -6.84 -13.98
CA ARG A 310 -21.12 -6.95 -15.28
C ARG A 310 -19.74 -7.58 -15.15
N LEU A 311 -18.95 -7.17 -14.15
CA LEU A 311 -17.61 -7.73 -13.90
C LEU A 311 -17.66 -9.16 -13.40
N ARG A 312 -18.66 -9.52 -12.59
CA ARG A 312 -18.86 -10.90 -12.13
C ARG A 312 -19.22 -11.86 -13.26
N ALA A 313 -19.89 -11.36 -14.32
CA ALA A 313 -20.24 -12.13 -15.51
C ALA A 313 -19.09 -12.24 -16.54
N GLN A 314 -18.03 -11.45 -16.41
CA GLN A 314 -16.86 -11.54 -17.28
C GLN A 314 -15.93 -12.68 -16.83
N PRO A 315 -15.26 -13.38 -17.77
CA PRO A 315 -14.23 -14.35 -17.42
C PRO A 315 -13.16 -13.67 -16.57
N ARG A 316 -12.77 -14.34 -15.48
CA ARG A 316 -11.85 -13.78 -14.50
C ARG A 316 -10.52 -13.44 -15.18
N PRO A 317 -9.96 -12.23 -14.96
CA PRO A 317 -8.64 -11.91 -15.46
C PRO A 317 -7.60 -12.85 -14.84
N GLU A 318 -6.66 -13.32 -15.66
CA GLU A 318 -5.56 -14.22 -15.26
C GLU A 318 -4.70 -13.67 -14.10
N ASN A 319 -4.79 -12.35 -13.86
CA ASN A 319 -4.11 -11.62 -12.78
C ASN A 319 -4.66 -11.87 -11.37
N LEU A 320 -5.73 -12.66 -11.18
CA LEU A 320 -6.22 -13.11 -9.87
C LEU A 320 -5.36 -14.27 -9.29
N SER A 321 -4.04 -14.18 -9.45
CA SER A 321 -3.06 -15.23 -9.15
C SER A 321 -2.93 -15.61 -7.67
N TRP A 322 -3.58 -14.84 -6.79
CA TRP A 322 -3.53 -15.00 -5.34
C TRP A 322 -4.60 -15.93 -4.77
N GLN A 323 -5.71 -16.14 -5.48
CA GLN A 323 -6.80 -17.01 -5.01
C GLN A 323 -6.39 -18.49 -5.05
N ILE A 324 -6.84 -19.25 -4.06
CA ILE A 324 -6.66 -20.69 -3.97
C ILE A 324 -7.92 -21.36 -4.52
N ARG A 325 -7.76 -22.12 -5.61
CA ARG A 325 -8.87 -22.81 -6.30
C ARG A 325 -9.64 -23.75 -5.38
N LEU A 326 -8.97 -24.38 -4.41
CA LEU A 326 -9.59 -25.26 -3.41
C LEU A 326 -10.69 -24.55 -2.60
N LEU A 327 -10.53 -23.25 -2.36
CA LEU A 327 -11.45 -22.46 -1.54
C LEU A 327 -12.62 -21.86 -2.36
N LEU A 328 -12.64 -22.06 -3.68
CA LEU A 328 -13.72 -21.60 -4.53
C LEU A 328 -14.96 -22.50 -4.39
N PRO A 329 -16.18 -21.96 -4.45
CA PRO A 329 -17.38 -22.77 -4.52
C PRO A 329 -17.35 -23.65 -5.79
N PRO A 330 -17.96 -24.85 -5.76
CA PRO A 330 -17.92 -25.82 -6.87
C PRO A 330 -18.55 -25.30 -8.18
N SER A 331 -19.28 -24.19 -8.14
CA SER A 331 -19.82 -23.50 -9.32
C SER A 331 -18.80 -22.58 -10.04
N GLN A 332 -17.57 -22.47 -9.53
CA GLN A 332 -16.54 -21.54 -10.02
C GLN A 332 -15.19 -22.21 -10.32
N VAL A 333 -15.13 -23.55 -10.30
CA VAL A 333 -13.97 -24.38 -10.67
C VAL A 333 -14.14 -24.87 -12.11
#